data_AF-A0A6B3D492-F1
#
_entry.id   AF-A0A6B3D492-F1
#
_cell.length_a   1.000
_cell.length_b   1.000
_cell.length_c   1.000
_cell.angle_alpha   90.00
_cell.angle_beta   90.00
_cell.angle_gamma   90.00
#
_symmetry.space_group_name_H-M   'P 1'
#
loop_
_entity.id
_entity.type
_entity.pdbx_description
1 polymer ?
#
loop_
_entity_poly.entity_id
_entity_poly.type
_entity_poly.pdbx_seq_one_letter_code
_entity_poly.pdbx_strand_id
1 'polypeptide(L)'
;VEAELAALRLPGPHAPGGRDLRLTPLRSGLDARREILLQRLGECGVGYAEPVRVSTPGEGGAITTRWRAAWTPAVVARLDLVGVRGVTAA
;
A
#
# COMPACT_ATOMS: atom_id res chain seq x y z
N VAL A 1 8.35 -6.52 -6.10
CA VAL A 1 7.61 -5.76 -5.06
C VAL A 1 8.49 -4.68 -4.43
N GLU A 2 9.64 -5.02 -3.83
CA GLU A 2 10.49 -4.02 -3.15
C GLU A 2 10.93 -2.85 -4.03
N ALA A 3 11.36 -3.13 -5.26
CA ALA A 3 11.72 -2.10 -6.24
C ALA A 3 10.53 -1.18 -6.59
N GLU A 4 9.32 -1.73 -6.66
CA GLU A 4 8.10 -0.96 -6.91
C GLU A 4 7.73 -0.09 -5.69
N LEU A 5 7.85 -0.61 -4.47
CA LEU A 5 7.69 0.17 -3.23
C LEU A 5 8.65 1.36 -3.21
N ALA A 6 9.92 1.14 -3.56
CA ALA A 6 10.91 2.21 -3.67
C ALA A 6 10.54 3.25 -4.75
N ALA A 7 10.14 2.80 -5.95
CA ALA A 7 9.71 3.68 -7.04
C ALA A 7 8.47 4.53 -6.65
N LEU A 8 7.58 3.97 -5.82
CA LEU A 8 6.40 4.64 -5.30
C LEU A 8 6.67 5.43 -4.02
N ARG A 9 7.92 5.46 -3.53
CA ARG A 9 8.35 6.16 -2.30
C ARG A 9 7.54 5.71 -1.06
N LEU A 10 7.27 4.41 -0.98
CA LEU A 10 6.60 3.77 0.14
C LEU A 10 7.65 3.15 1.10
N PRO A 11 7.30 2.92 2.38
CA PRO A 11 8.18 2.23 3.31
C PRO A 11 8.70 0.89 2.76
N GLY A 12 9.97 0.59 2.98
CA GLY A 12 10.62 -0.60 2.44
C GLY A 12 11.80 -1.02 3.31
N PRO A 13 12.58 -2.02 2.88
CA PRO A 13 13.64 -2.63 3.71
C PRO A 13 14.72 -1.66 4.17
N HIS A 14 15.00 -0.60 3.39
CA HIS A 14 16.00 0.41 3.73
C HIS A 14 15.44 1.60 4.54
N ALA A 15 14.12 1.65 4.72
CA ALA A 15 13.44 2.64 5.55
C ALA A 15 12.33 1.93 6.35
N PRO A 16 12.70 1.03 7.28
CA PRO A 16 11.74 0.29 8.08
C PRO A 16 11.01 1.25 9.02
N GLY A 17 9.68 1.26 8.94
CA GLY A 17 8.85 2.18 9.73
C GLY A 17 7.42 2.24 9.23
N GLY A 18 6.53 2.73 10.09
CA GLY A 18 5.14 3.00 9.77
C GLY A 18 4.98 4.37 9.11
N ARG A 19 4.12 4.47 8.09
CA ARG A 19 3.74 5.72 7.44
C ARG A 19 2.24 5.78 7.22
N ASP A 20 1.63 6.83 7.75
CA ASP A 20 0.26 7.19 7.38
C ASP A 20 0.28 7.91 6.02
N LEU A 21 -0.55 7.46 5.11
CA LEU A 21 -0.69 7.97 3.75
C LEU A 21 -2.08 8.54 3.56
N ARG A 22 -2.15 9.73 2.95
CA ARG A 22 -3.38 10.26 2.38
C ARG A 22 -3.15 10.40 0.89
N LEU A 23 -3.93 9.69 0.11
CA LEU A 23 -3.78 9.61 -1.34
C LEU A 23 -4.91 10.36 -2.02
N THR A 24 -4.65 10.86 -3.23
CA THR A 24 -5.64 11.45 -4.14
C THR A 24 -5.64 10.72 -5.49
N PRO A 25 -6.05 9.44 -5.56
CA PRO A 25 -5.80 8.59 -6.72
C PRO A 25 -6.39 9.13 -8.03
N LEU A 26 -7.53 9.83 -7.93
CA LEU A 26 -8.22 10.43 -9.08
C LEU A 26 -7.56 11.73 -9.58
N ARG A 27 -6.54 12.25 -8.87
CA ARG A 27 -5.87 13.53 -9.18
C ARG A 27 -4.35 13.42 -9.33
N SER A 28 -3.74 12.33 -8.88
CA SER A 28 -2.29 12.12 -8.89
C SER A 28 -1.95 10.74 -9.43
N GLY A 29 -1.22 10.67 -10.55
CA GLY A 29 -0.79 9.39 -11.12
C GLY A 29 0.19 8.61 -10.24
N LEU A 30 0.91 9.29 -9.34
CA LEU A 30 1.71 8.61 -8.31
C LEU A 30 0.81 7.98 -7.24
N ASP A 31 -0.22 8.69 -6.81
CA ASP A 31 -1.17 8.19 -5.80
C ASP A 31 -2.07 7.09 -6.37
N ALA A 32 -2.40 7.15 -7.66
CA ALA A 32 -3.12 6.07 -8.35
C ALA A 32 -2.32 4.76 -8.31
N ARG A 33 -1.03 4.82 -8.63
CA ARG A 33 -0.15 3.65 -8.58
C ARG A 33 0.05 3.14 -7.15
N ARG A 34 0.18 4.04 -6.17
CA ARG A 34 0.20 3.66 -4.75
C ARG A 34 -1.07 2.95 -4.34
N GLU A 35 -2.24 3.50 -4.64
CA GLU A 35 -3.54 2.91 -4.31
C GLU A 35 -3.65 1.49 -4.88
N ILE A 36 -3.32 1.31 -6.17
CA ILE A 36 -3.36 0.00 -6.82
C ILE A 36 -2.47 -1.02 -6.11
N LEU A 37 -1.22 -0.64 -5.79
CA LEU A 37 -0.30 -1.56 -5.11
C LEU A 37 -0.79 -1.90 -3.69
N LEU A 38 -1.28 -0.91 -2.93
CA LEU A 38 -1.77 -1.12 -1.57
C LEU A 38 -2.99 -2.05 -1.54
N GLN A 39 -3.93 -1.88 -2.48
CA GLN A 39 -5.06 -2.79 -2.64
C GLN A 39 -4.60 -4.21 -2.97
N ARG A 40 -3.71 -4.38 -3.96
CA ARG A 40 -3.17 -5.69 -4.34
C ARG A 40 -2.51 -6.41 -3.16
N LEU A 41 -1.67 -5.71 -2.40
CA LEU A 41 -1.00 -6.28 -1.23
C LEU A 41 -2.00 -6.61 -0.11
N GLY A 42 -3.05 -5.82 0.05
CA GLY A 42 -4.17 -6.09 0.96
C GLY A 42 -4.93 -7.36 0.58
N GLU A 43 -5.36 -7.48 -0.68
CA GLU A 43 -6.08 -8.65 -1.21
C GLU A 43 -5.23 -9.93 -1.16
N CYS A 44 -3.91 -9.80 -1.34
CA CYS A 44 -2.98 -10.92 -1.18
C CYS A 44 -2.68 -11.27 0.29
N GLY A 45 -3.25 -10.54 1.25
CA GLY A 45 -3.08 -10.79 2.68
C GLY A 45 -1.67 -10.49 3.21
N VAL A 46 -0.88 -9.67 2.51
CA VAL A 46 0.52 -9.38 2.87
C VAL A 46 0.62 -8.64 4.21
N GLY A 47 -0.42 -7.90 4.60
CA GLY A 47 -0.42 -7.12 5.86
C GLY A 47 0.56 -5.95 5.84
N TYR A 48 0.93 -5.48 4.64
CA TYR A 48 1.82 -4.34 4.46
C TYR A 48 1.15 -3.00 4.79
N ALA A 49 -0.15 -2.88 4.47
CA ALA A 49 -0.91 -1.67 4.76
C ALA A 49 -2.35 -2.00 5.10
N GLU A 50 -2.94 -1.16 5.95
CA GLU A 50 -4.34 -1.25 6.35
C GLU A 50 -5.09 0.04 5.94
N PRO A 51 -6.31 -0.07 5.38
CA PRO A 51 -7.11 1.10 5.08
C PRO A 51 -7.61 1.75 6.37
N VAL A 52 -7.50 3.07 6.46
CA VAL A 52 -8.00 3.85 7.59
C VAL A 52 -9.36 4.44 7.20
N ARG A 53 -10.43 4.01 7.88
CA ARG A 53 -11.78 4.56 7.62
C ARG A 53 -11.78 6.07 7.80
N VAL A 54 -12.26 6.77 6.77
CA VAL A 54 -12.49 8.21 6.82
C VAL A 54 -13.98 8.42 7.07
N SER A 55 -14.33 8.81 8.29
CA SER A 55 -15.71 9.22 8.61
C SER A 55 -15.90 10.64 8.11
N THR A 56 -16.45 10.83 6.91
CA THR A 56 -16.98 12.13 6.51
C THR A 56 -18.28 11.93 5.72
N PRO A 57 -19.44 11.99 6.40
CA PRO A 57 -20.73 12.02 5.73
C PRO A 57 -20.89 13.34 4.99
N GLY A 58 -21.35 13.28 3.74
CA GLY A 58 -21.68 14.46 2.94
C GLY A 58 -20.49 15.10 2.22
N GLU A 59 -20.57 15.13 0.89
CA GLU A 59 -19.69 15.86 -0.04
C GLU A 59 -18.20 15.45 -0.08
N GLY A 60 -17.86 14.49 -0.96
CA GLY A 60 -16.51 14.38 -1.51
C GLY A 60 -15.63 13.20 -1.04
N GLY A 61 -16.19 12.24 -0.31
CA GLY A 61 -15.47 11.05 0.21
C GLY A 61 -14.78 10.17 -0.85
N ALA A 62 -15.05 10.37 -2.14
CA ALA A 62 -14.48 9.58 -3.24
C ALA A 62 -13.11 10.08 -3.76
N ILE A 63 -12.63 11.25 -3.31
CA ILE A 63 -11.38 11.84 -3.86
C ILE A 63 -10.13 11.39 -3.10
N THR A 64 -10.25 11.11 -1.80
CA THR A 64 -9.08 10.75 -0.97
C THR A 64 -9.24 9.44 -0.23
N THR A 65 -8.23 8.59 -0.29
CA THR A 65 -8.10 7.37 0.52
C THR A 65 -7.04 7.57 1.61
N ARG A 66 -7.14 6.81 2.71
CA ARG A 66 -6.15 6.84 3.80
C ARG A 66 -5.67 5.44 4.11
N TRP A 67 -4.38 5.31 4.34
CA TRP A 67 -3.72 4.04 4.62
C TRP A 67 -2.71 4.20 5.74
N ARG A 68 -2.48 3.12 6.50
CA ARG A 68 -1.33 2.98 7.37
C ARG A 68 -0.47 1.85 6.82
N ALA A 69 0.69 2.20 6.27
CA ALA A 69 1.65 1.23 5.73
C ALA A 69 2.79 1.00 6.73
N ALA A 70 3.28 -0.23 6.84
CA ALA A 70 4.43 -0.55 7.68
C ALA A 70 5.25 -1.69 7.05
N TRP A 71 6.57 -1.47 6.95
CA TRP A 71 7.49 -2.56 6.61
C TRP A 71 7.88 -3.31 7.88
N THR A 72 7.49 -4.59 7.99
CA THR A 72 7.76 -5.44 9.15
C THR A 72 8.39 -6.77 8.72
N PRO A 73 9.08 -7.50 9.61
CA PRO A 73 9.57 -8.85 9.28
C PRO A 73 8.46 -9.81 8.84
N ALA A 74 7.24 -9.65 9.37
CA ALA A 74 6.09 -10.46 8.95
C ALA A 74 5.69 -10.18 7.48
N VAL A 75 5.80 -8.93 7.03
CA VAL A 75 5.58 -8.56 5.62
C VAL A 75 6.61 -9.25 4.72
N VAL A 76 7.88 -9.27 5.11
CA VAL A 76 8.94 -9.96 4.35
C VAL A 76 8.58 -11.44 4.16
N ALA A 77 8.29 -12.15 5.25
CA ALA A 77 7.94 -13.56 5.20
C ALA A 77 6.68 -13.84 4.36
N ARG A 78 5.68 -12.96 4.41
CA ARG A 78 4.47 -13.10 3.59
C ARG A 78 4.72 -12.81 2.12
N LEU A 79 5.56 -11.82 1.78
CA LEU A 79 5.95 -11.52 0.41
C LEU A 79 6.65 -12.72 -0.25
N ASP A 80 7.54 -13.39 0.48
CA ASP A 80 8.19 -14.61 -0.02
C ASP A 80 7.16 -15.72 -0.30
N LEU A 81 6.21 -15.91 0.63
CA LEU A 81 5.15 -16.93 0.49
C LEU A 81 4.23 -16.67 -0.71
N VAL A 82 3.76 -15.43 -0.91
CA VAL A 82 2.87 -15.09 -2.04
C VAL A 82 3.62 -15.05 -3.37
N GLY A 83 4.91 -14.65 -3.35
CA GLY A 83 5.78 -14.68 -4.52
C GLY A 83 5.99 -16.08 -5.09
N VAL A 84 6.15 -17.08 -4.22
CA VAL A 84 6.21 -18.50 -4.61
C VAL A 84 4.91 -18.99 -5.28
N ARG A 85 3.77 -18.35 -4.98
CA ARG A 85 2.45 -18.69 -5.55
C ARG A 85 2.13 -17.93 -6.84
N GLY A 86 3.11 -17.23 -7.43
CA GLY A 86 2.95 -16.51 -8.70
C GLY A 86 2.40 -15.09 -8.56
N VAL A 87 2.22 -14.58 -7.34
CA VAL A 87 1.92 -13.16 -7.09
C VAL A 87 3.22 -12.39 -7.23
N THR A 88 3.63 -12.16 -8.48
CA THR A 88 4.64 -11.17 -8.80
C THR A 88 3.97 -9.82 -8.97
N ALA A 89 4.52 -8.78 -8.33
CA ALA A 89 4.24 -7.42 -8.75
C ALA A 89 4.59 -7.32 -10.24
N ALA A 90 3.57 -7.23 -11.09
CA ALA A 90 3.71 -7.15 -12.54
C ALA A 90 4.42 -5.87 -12.97
#